data_AF-A0A3P7MTI0-F1
#
_entry.id   AF-A0A3P7MTI0-F1
#
_cell.length_a   1.000
_cell.length_b   1.000
_cell.length_c   1.000
_cell.angle_alpha   90.00
_cell.angle_beta   90.00
_cell.angle_gamma   90.00
#
_symmetry.space_group_name_H-M   'P 1'
#
loop_
_entity.id
_entity.type
_entity.pdbx_description
1 polymer ?
#
loop_
_entity_poly.entity_id
_entity_poly.type
_entity_poly.pdbx_seq_one_letter_code
_entity_poly.pdbx_strand_id
1 'polypeptide(L)'
;WIVRFIRGASLLGRKVDVFTSISGKITWKEGADEFATFAEIKCERSGAFSYHFIVDNESKAAGNGYILVMPILSLNKRPLRLSAVTCITHISKLLGKFDMWKERLKIAAKAGYNMIHFTPVQQLGISNSR
;
A
#
# COMPACT_ATOMS: atom_id res chain seq x y z
N TRP A 1 -8.24 -6.69 -3.32
CA TRP A 1 -8.84 -6.82 -1.98
C TRP A 1 -10.20 -6.15 -1.97
N ILE A 2 -11.14 -6.58 -1.14
CA ILE A 2 -12.44 -5.92 -0.95
C ILE A 2 -12.48 -5.39 0.48
N VAL A 3 -12.86 -4.12 0.65
CA VAL A 3 -13.10 -3.52 1.96
C VAL A 3 -14.58 -3.19 2.05
N ARG A 4 -15.22 -3.67 3.13
CA ARG A 4 -16.62 -3.40 3.44
C ARG A 4 -16.72 -2.47 4.63
N PHE A 5 -17.51 -1.42 4.45
CA PHE A 5 -17.92 -0.49 5.50
C PHE A 5 -19.29 -0.94 6.00
N ILE A 6 -19.39 -1.11 7.32
CA ILE A 6 -20.61 -1.48 8.03
C ILE A 6 -20.83 -0.41 9.09
N ARG A 7 -22.09 0.00 9.30
CA ARG A 7 -22.42 0.99 10.33
C ARG A 7 -22.23 0.38 11.71
N GLY A 8 -21.50 1.09 12.58
CA GLY A 8 -21.43 0.73 13.99
C GLY A 8 -22.74 1.05 14.71
N ALA A 9 -22.91 0.52 15.93
CA ALA A 9 -24.15 0.68 16.71
C ALA A 9 -24.57 2.16 16.90
N SER A 10 -23.61 3.08 17.04
CA SER A 10 -23.88 4.52 17.17
C SER A 10 -24.37 5.21 15.90
N LEU A 11 -24.36 4.51 14.77
CA LEU A 11 -24.72 5.03 13.45
C LEU A 11 -25.95 4.30 12.85
N LEU A 12 -26.61 3.41 13.61
CA LEU A 12 -27.84 2.75 13.21
C LEU A 12 -28.99 3.77 13.08
N GLY A 13 -29.84 3.58 12.07
CA GLY A 13 -30.90 4.54 11.70
C GLY A 13 -30.41 5.91 11.19
N ARG A 14 -29.10 6.16 11.12
CA ARG A 14 -28.53 7.45 10.66
C ARG A 14 -28.19 7.40 9.17
N LYS A 15 -28.32 8.54 8.48
CA LYS A 15 -27.89 8.64 7.08
C LYS A 15 -26.37 8.82 7.04
N VAL A 16 -25.64 7.78 6.66
CA VAL A 16 -24.17 7.83 6.56
C VAL A 16 -23.77 7.89 5.09
N ASP A 17 -22.96 8.87 4.71
CA ASP A 17 -22.31 8.93 3.40
C ASP A 17 -20.82 8.68 3.56
N VAL A 18 -20.25 7.73 2.81
CA VAL A 18 -18.83 7.39 2.89
C VAL A 18 -18.13 7.81 1.59
N PHE A 19 -16.94 8.37 1.72
CA PHE A 19 -16.11 8.84 0.62
C PHE A 19 -14.72 8.24 0.74
N THR A 20 -14.13 7.82 -0.38
CA THR A 20 -12.81 7.21 -0.43
C THR A 20 -11.93 7.89 -1.47
N SER A 21 -10.61 7.89 -1.28
CA SER A 21 -9.68 8.36 -2.32
C SER A 21 -9.58 7.42 -3.52
N ILE A 22 -10.22 6.23 -3.47
CA ILE A 22 -10.27 5.27 -4.56
C ILE A 22 -11.36 5.63 -5.56
N SER A 23 -12.57 5.90 -5.08
CA SER A 23 -13.77 6.02 -5.92
C SER A 23 -14.66 7.22 -5.59
N GLY A 24 -14.23 8.12 -4.69
CA GLY A 24 -15.09 9.19 -4.19
C GLY A 24 -16.21 8.63 -3.31
N LYS A 25 -17.42 9.20 -3.45
CA LYS A 25 -18.60 8.73 -2.70
C LYS A 25 -18.94 7.29 -3.07
N ILE A 26 -19.19 6.45 -2.07
CA ILE A 26 -19.57 5.04 -2.27
C ILE A 26 -21.04 4.83 -1.95
N THR A 27 -21.68 3.96 -2.73
CA THR A 27 -23.10 3.62 -2.59
C THR A 27 -23.29 2.49 -1.59
N TRP A 28 -24.26 2.65 -0.69
CA TRP A 28 -24.69 1.58 0.20
C TRP A 28 -25.55 0.57 -0.55
N LYS A 29 -25.27 -0.71 -0.34
CA LYS A 29 -26.09 -1.83 -0.80
C LYS A 29 -27.02 -2.21 0.34
N GLU A 30 -28.32 -2.07 0.12
CA GLU A 30 -29.35 -2.43 1.10
C GLU A 30 -29.40 -3.95 1.28
N GLY A 31 -29.47 -4.38 2.53
CA GLY A 31 -29.64 -5.79 2.92
C GLY A 31 -31.05 -6.08 3.41
N ALA A 32 -31.25 -7.28 3.98
CA ALA A 32 -32.52 -7.66 4.59
C ALA A 32 -32.89 -6.78 5.81
N ASP A 33 -31.88 -6.20 6.46
CA ASP A 33 -32.00 -5.28 7.58
C ASP A 33 -30.81 -4.27 7.60
N GLU A 34 -30.77 -3.41 8.61
CA GLU A 34 -29.69 -2.41 8.77
C GLU A 34 -28.31 -3.03 9.01
N PHE A 35 -28.24 -4.24 9.58
CA PHE A 35 -26.98 -4.95 9.84
C PHE A 35 -26.43 -5.64 8.58
N ALA A 36 -27.31 -6.00 7.66
CA ALA A 36 -26.97 -6.53 6.35
C ALA A 36 -26.64 -5.44 5.31
N THR A 37 -26.82 -4.16 5.66
CA THR A 37 -26.52 -3.03 4.79
C THR A 37 -25.03 -2.65 4.86
N PHE A 38 -24.35 -2.62 3.72
CA PHE A 38 -22.92 -2.31 3.64
C PHE A 38 -22.58 -1.47 2.41
N ALA A 39 -21.49 -0.72 2.47
CA ALA A 39 -20.86 -0.12 1.30
C ALA A 39 -19.51 -0.80 1.07
N GLU A 40 -19.11 -1.02 -0.18
CA GLU A 40 -17.84 -1.71 -0.45
C GLU A 40 -17.04 -1.06 -1.55
N ILE A 41 -15.72 -1.19 -1.43
CA ILE A 41 -14.78 -0.80 -2.47
C ILE A 41 -13.90 -1.99 -2.85
N LYS A 42 -13.58 -2.06 -4.14
CA LYS A 42 -12.58 -2.98 -4.65
C LYS A 42 -11.23 -2.27 -4.74
N CYS A 43 -10.29 -2.71 -3.91
CA CYS A 43 -8.91 -2.25 -3.96
C CYS A 43 -8.14 -3.07 -5.00
N GLU A 44 -8.02 -2.54 -6.21
CA GLU A 44 -7.34 -3.19 -7.34
C GLU A 44 -5.83 -2.92 -7.40
N ARG A 45 -5.38 -1.83 -6.77
CA ARG A 45 -3.97 -1.42 -6.73
C ARG A 45 -3.47 -1.37 -5.30
N SER A 46 -2.19 -1.67 -5.11
CA SER A 46 -1.50 -1.41 -3.84
C SER A 46 -1.31 0.09 -3.62
N GLY A 47 -1.37 0.52 -2.37
CA GLY A 47 -1.24 1.93 -2.01
C GLY A 47 -1.84 2.25 -0.65
N ALA A 48 -1.70 3.51 -0.26
CA ALA A 48 -2.38 4.10 0.88
C ALA A 48 -3.59 4.89 0.37
N PHE A 49 -4.77 4.54 0.87
CA PHE A 49 -6.02 5.16 0.50
C PHE A 49 -6.69 5.75 1.75
N SER A 50 -7.31 6.90 1.63
CA SER A 50 -8.07 7.50 2.72
C SER A 50 -9.55 7.26 2.54
N TYR A 51 -10.28 7.27 3.65
CA TYR A 51 -11.73 7.37 3.65
C TYR A 51 -12.18 8.37 4.71
N HIS A 52 -13.35 8.95 4.51
CA HIS A 52 -14.06 9.72 5.52
C HIS A 52 -15.56 9.49 5.35
N PHE A 53 -16.32 9.80 6.39
CA PHE A 53 -17.76 9.70 6.34
C PHE A 53 -18.44 10.89 7.00
N ILE A 54 -19.62 11.20 6.49
CA ILE A 54 -20.51 12.27 6.94
C ILE A 54 -21.80 11.62 7.43
N VAL A 55 -22.40 12.18 8.47
CA VAL A 55 -23.66 11.70 9.04
C VAL A 55 -24.71 12.80 8.90
N ASP A 56 -25.94 12.42 8.53
CA ASP A 56 -27.13 13.27 8.40
C ASP A 56 -26.96 14.53 7.55
N ASN A 57 -26.12 14.45 6.50
CA ASN A 57 -25.77 15.55 5.61
C ASN A 57 -25.10 16.75 6.32
N GLU A 58 -24.46 16.52 7.47
CA GLU A 58 -23.61 17.54 8.08
C GLU A 58 -22.47 17.96 7.14
N SER A 59 -22.01 19.20 7.25
CA SER A 59 -20.92 19.70 6.39
C SER A 59 -19.55 19.16 6.76
N LYS A 60 -19.41 18.63 7.99
CA LYS A 60 -18.14 18.12 8.53
C LYS A 60 -18.12 16.60 8.51
N ALA A 61 -16.93 16.03 8.30
CA ALA A 61 -16.71 14.61 8.45
C ALA A 61 -16.88 14.21 9.93
N ALA A 62 -17.75 13.23 10.18
CA ALA A 62 -17.93 12.63 11.51
C ALA A 62 -16.77 11.70 11.89
N GLY A 63 -16.01 11.21 10.89
CA GLY A 63 -14.80 10.44 11.09
C GLY A 63 -14.03 10.19 9.80
N ASN A 64 -12.79 9.72 9.94
CA ASN A 64 -11.91 9.39 8.83
C ASN A 64 -10.95 8.26 9.20
N GLY A 65 -10.26 7.72 8.20
CA GLY A 65 -9.21 6.74 8.40
C GLY A 65 -8.47 6.40 7.10
N TYR A 66 -7.58 5.41 7.20
CA TYR A 66 -6.73 4.98 6.09
C TYR A 66 -6.83 3.47 5.88
N ILE A 67 -6.67 3.07 4.62
CA ILE A 67 -6.62 1.69 4.16
C ILE A 67 -5.26 1.50 3.48
N LEU A 68 -4.44 0.60 4.01
CA LEU A 68 -3.17 0.22 3.41
C LEU A 68 -3.33 -1.10 2.66
N VAL A 69 -3.18 -1.04 1.34
CA VAL A 69 -3.22 -2.22 0.47
C VAL A 69 -1.78 -2.59 0.14
N MET A 70 -1.28 -3.64 0.78
CA MET A 70 0.10 -4.09 0.62
C MET A 70 0.38 -4.56 -0.83
N PRO A 71 1.57 -4.27 -1.38
CA PRO A 71 1.95 -4.76 -2.70
C PRO A 71 2.18 -6.27 -2.70
N ILE A 72 1.97 -6.88 -3.86
CA ILE A 72 2.33 -8.28 -4.11
C ILE A 72 3.69 -8.27 -4.81
N LEU A 73 4.72 -8.75 -4.11
CA LEU A 73 6.03 -8.95 -4.71
C LEU A 73 6.08 -10.29 -5.44
N SER A 74 6.81 -10.36 -6.54
CA SER A 74 7.07 -11.62 -7.24
C SER A 74 8.53 -11.72 -7.66
N LEU A 75 9.10 -12.91 -7.55
CA LEU A 75 10.43 -13.25 -7.99
C LEU A 75 10.33 -14.43 -8.95
N ASN A 76 10.80 -14.29 -10.18
CA ASN A 76 10.69 -15.32 -11.23
C ASN A 76 9.24 -15.82 -11.41
N LYS A 77 8.27 -14.90 -11.47
CA LYS A 77 6.82 -15.17 -11.57
C LYS A 77 6.22 -15.94 -10.38
N ARG A 78 6.97 -16.15 -9.30
CA ARG A 78 6.47 -16.77 -8.06
C ARG A 78 6.17 -15.68 -7.03
N PRO A 79 5.02 -15.72 -6.34
CA PRO A 79 4.74 -14.78 -5.26
C PRO A 79 5.80 -14.83 -4.16
N LEU A 80 6.34 -13.68 -3.79
CA LEU A 80 7.23 -13.51 -2.64
C LEU A 80 6.42 -12.90 -1.50
N ARG A 81 6.27 -13.66 -0.40
CA ARG A 81 5.62 -13.13 0.81
C ARG A 81 6.46 -11.98 1.35
N LEU A 82 5.82 -10.89 1.77
CA LEU A 82 6.52 -9.74 2.35
C LEU A 82 7.34 -10.12 3.59
N SER A 83 6.86 -11.07 4.39
CA SER A 83 7.59 -11.61 5.55
C SER A 83 8.81 -12.46 5.18
N ALA A 84 8.95 -12.84 3.91
CA ALA A 84 10.07 -13.62 3.40
C ALA A 84 11.11 -12.74 2.67
N VAL A 85 10.96 -11.41 2.70
CA VAL A 85 11.93 -10.49 2.11
C VAL A 85 13.19 -10.47 2.97
N THR A 86 14.32 -10.77 2.34
CA THR A 86 15.66 -10.65 2.90
C THR A 86 16.42 -9.64 2.02
N CYS A 87 16.63 -8.45 2.56
CA CYS A 87 17.18 -7.32 1.80
C CYS A 87 18.62 -7.02 2.24
N ILE A 88 19.51 -6.78 1.28
CA ILE A 88 20.87 -6.27 1.53
C ILE A 88 21.01 -4.89 0.89
N THR A 89 21.66 -3.98 1.63
CA THR A 89 22.01 -2.66 1.08
C THR A 89 23.39 -2.68 0.46
N HIS A 90 23.52 -2.22 -0.78
CA HIS A 90 24.79 -1.94 -1.43
C HIS A 90 24.97 -0.43 -1.62
N ILE A 91 26.15 0.08 -1.23
CA ILE A 91 26.56 1.45 -1.52
C ILE A 91 26.99 1.52 -2.98
N SER A 92 26.20 2.19 -3.82
CA SER A 92 26.37 2.21 -5.28
C SER A 92 27.76 2.72 -5.73
N LYS A 93 28.33 3.74 -5.04
CA LYS A 93 29.68 4.23 -5.34
C LYS A 93 30.82 3.23 -5.05
N LEU A 94 30.55 2.20 -4.25
CA LEU A 94 31.52 1.14 -3.92
C LEU A 94 31.34 -0.12 -4.78
N LEU A 95 30.40 -0.13 -5.73
CA LEU A 95 30.22 -1.23 -6.69
C LEU A 95 31.17 -1.14 -7.90
N GLY A 96 31.97 -0.08 -7.98
CA GLY A 96 32.84 0.15 -9.13
C GLY A 96 32.03 0.53 -10.38
N LYS A 97 32.66 0.37 -11.54
CA LYS A 97 32.01 0.62 -12.84
C LYS A 97 30.85 -0.36 -13.07
N PHE A 98 29.86 0.05 -13.86
CA PHE A 98 28.61 -0.68 -14.04
C PHE A 98 28.78 -2.13 -14.54
N ASP A 99 29.76 -2.36 -15.41
CA ASP A 99 30.16 -3.69 -15.90
C ASP A 99 30.58 -4.66 -14.78
N MET A 100 31.11 -4.14 -13.67
CA MET A 100 31.49 -4.95 -12.49
C MET A 100 30.31 -5.31 -11.58
N TRP A 101 29.16 -4.65 -11.71
CA TRP A 101 28.06 -4.77 -10.75
C TRP A 101 27.53 -6.19 -10.69
N LYS A 102 27.33 -6.84 -11.84
CA LYS A 102 26.80 -8.21 -11.91
C LYS A 102 27.63 -9.17 -11.06
N GLU A 103 28.95 -9.16 -11.21
CA GLU A 103 29.85 -10.05 -10.45
C GLU A 103 29.81 -9.76 -8.95
N ARG A 104 29.80 -8.48 -8.56
CA ARG A 104 29.76 -8.08 -7.14
C ARG A 104 28.43 -8.45 -6.48
N LEU A 105 27.31 -8.32 -7.20
CA LEU A 105 25.98 -8.64 -6.70
C LEU A 105 25.69 -10.15 -6.64
N LYS A 106 26.46 -11.00 -7.34
CA LYS A 106 26.32 -12.47 -7.22
C LYS A 106 26.50 -12.96 -5.79
N ILE A 107 27.33 -12.29 -4.99
CA ILE A 107 27.58 -12.67 -3.59
C ILE A 107 26.28 -12.56 -2.78
N ALA A 108 25.49 -11.50 -2.97
CA ALA A 108 24.20 -11.34 -2.32
C ALA A 108 23.23 -12.48 -2.68
N ALA A 109 23.16 -12.85 -3.96
CA ALA A 109 22.32 -13.97 -4.40
C ALA A 109 22.78 -15.30 -3.79
N LYS A 110 24.10 -15.59 -3.76
CA LYS A 110 24.67 -16.79 -3.14
C LYS A 110 24.42 -16.87 -1.63
N ALA A 111 24.36 -15.72 -0.96
CA ALA A 111 24.04 -15.62 0.46
C ALA A 111 22.53 -15.71 0.77
N GLY A 112 21.68 -15.86 -0.25
CA GLY A 112 20.24 -16.06 -0.07
C GLY A 112 19.40 -14.77 -0.02
N TYR A 113 19.99 -13.59 -0.26
CA TYR A 113 19.21 -12.36 -0.36
C TYR A 113 18.33 -12.37 -1.61
N ASN A 114 17.10 -11.88 -1.47
CA ASN A 114 16.08 -11.85 -2.52
C ASN A 114 15.61 -10.43 -2.86
N MET A 115 16.21 -9.41 -2.23
CA MET A 115 16.04 -8.01 -2.53
C MET A 115 17.39 -7.29 -2.38
N ILE A 116 17.69 -6.41 -3.33
CA ILE A 116 18.86 -5.53 -3.27
C ILE A 116 18.36 -4.11 -3.15
N HIS A 117 18.72 -3.46 -2.05
CA HIS A 117 18.54 -2.03 -1.89
C HIS A 117 19.83 -1.32 -2.31
N PHE A 118 19.76 -0.51 -3.36
CA PHE A 118 20.88 0.36 -3.72
C PHE A 118 20.74 1.67 -2.95
N THR A 119 21.84 2.18 -2.39
CA THR A 119 21.89 3.64 -2.17
C THR A 119 21.67 4.32 -3.51
N PRO A 120 21.11 5.55 -3.56
CA PRO A 120 20.68 6.13 -4.82
C PRO A 120 21.78 6.05 -5.90
N VAL A 121 21.41 5.84 -7.17
CA VAL A 121 22.34 5.55 -8.29
C VAL A 121 22.53 6.72 -9.25
N GLN A 122 21.80 7.82 -9.03
CA GLN A 122 21.86 9.04 -9.83
C GLN A 122 23.24 9.70 -9.73
N GLN A 123 23.53 10.68 -10.59
CA GLN A 123 24.75 11.48 -10.51
C GLN A 123 24.97 12.05 -9.10
N LEU A 124 26.22 12.02 -8.62
CA LEU A 124 26.58 12.55 -7.31
C LEU A 124 26.68 14.08 -7.36
N GLY A 125 26.27 14.72 -6.27
CA GLY A 125 26.43 16.15 -6.07
C GLY A 125 27.84 16.53 -5.62
N ILE A 126 28.05 17.83 -5.38
CA ILE A 126 29.35 18.44 -5.05
C ILE A 126 30.01 17.81 -3.81
N SER A 127 29.21 17.41 -2.82
CA SER A 127 29.72 16.80 -1.59
C SER A 127 30.25 15.37 -1.79
N ASN A 128 30.00 14.75 -2.94
CA ASN A 128 30.29 13.34 -3.22
C ASN A 128 29.71 12.36 -2.16
N SER A 129 28.73 12.84 -1.38
CA SER A 129 28.08 12.12 -0.30
C SER A 129 26.72 11.56 -0.74
N ARG A 130 26.44 10.38 -0.21
CA ARG A 130 25.11 9.78 0.01
C ARG A 130 25.19 8.96 1.27
#